data_AF-A0A1M3H8C5-F1
#
_entry.id   AF-A0A1M3H8C5-F1
#
_cell.length_a   1.000
_cell.length_b   1.000
_cell.length_c   1.000
_cell.angle_alpha   90.00
_cell.angle_beta   90.00
_cell.angle_gamma   90.00
#
_symmetry.space_group_name_H-M   'P 1'
#
loop_
_entity.id
_entity.type
_entity.pdbx_description
1 polymer ?
#
loop_
_entity_poly.entity_id
_entity_poly.type
_entity_poly.pdbx_seq_one_letter_code
_entity_poly.pdbx_strand_id
1 'polypeptide(L)'
;MKRLFIIPVVLLCQSLLCSGVAPEFINPTGTYTLTGTVKRHHVLGHSGEIRVELLDSGRIAISCYINKGYPNYESGSIIDTLPYDDNVARYHPSNDSTCTIIFHFYPRTVEILGLYDDPHSACGFTTGVMAAAIFDKTSWDRPVIQDLSAHGKVH
;
A
#
# COMPACT_ATOMS: atom_id res chain seq x y z
N MET A 1 76.36 -5.62 7.50
CA MET A 1 75.26 -6.35 8.15
C MET A 1 73.97 -5.55 7.94
N LYS A 2 73.12 -5.94 6.98
CA LYS A 2 71.87 -5.23 6.63
C LYS A 2 70.73 -5.82 7.47
N ARG A 3 70.11 -5.00 8.33
CA ARG A 3 68.93 -5.37 9.12
C ARG A 3 67.66 -5.13 8.28
N LEU A 4 66.95 -6.20 7.94
CA LEU A 4 65.59 -6.11 7.38
C LEU A 4 64.62 -5.82 8.53
N PHE A 5 63.94 -4.68 8.49
CA PHE A 5 62.80 -4.37 9.34
C PHE A 5 61.54 -4.85 8.62
N ILE A 6 60.91 -5.90 9.14
CA ILE A 6 59.60 -6.38 8.69
C ILE A 6 58.55 -5.59 9.50
N ILE A 7 57.86 -4.67 8.84
CA ILE A 7 56.73 -3.93 9.41
C ILE A 7 55.49 -4.83 9.26
N PRO A 8 54.76 -5.17 10.34
CA PRO A 8 53.52 -5.91 10.21
C PRO A 8 52.45 -4.94 9.69
N VAL A 9 51.94 -5.22 8.49
CA VAL A 9 50.74 -4.58 7.95
C VAL A 9 49.57 -5.06 8.82
N VAL A 10 49.24 -4.28 9.84
CA VAL A 10 48.01 -4.43 10.62
C VAL A 10 46.87 -4.05 9.68
N LEU A 11 46.29 -5.07 9.06
CA LEU A 11 45.04 -4.99 8.30
C LEU A 11 43.93 -4.63 9.31
N LEU A 12 43.71 -3.32 9.51
CA LEU A 12 42.49 -2.77 10.10
C LEU A 12 41.35 -3.03 9.13
N CYS A 13 40.85 -4.26 9.12
CA CYS A 13 39.55 -4.59 8.57
C CYS A 13 38.51 -3.96 9.51
N GLN A 14 38.24 -2.67 9.30
CA GLN A 14 37.08 -2.03 9.90
C GLN A 14 35.85 -2.70 9.30
N SER A 15 35.30 -3.63 10.06
CA SER A 15 34.00 -4.21 9.85
C SER A 15 33.00 -3.10 9.58
N LEU A 16 32.60 -2.97 8.32
CA LEU A 16 31.39 -2.28 7.90
C LEU A 16 30.22 -2.95 8.62
N LEU A 17 29.91 -2.45 9.83
CA LEU A 17 28.59 -2.60 10.45
C LEU A 17 27.62 -1.85 9.54
N CYS A 18 27.19 -2.51 8.47
CA CYS A 18 26.00 -2.13 7.72
C CYS A 18 24.83 -2.37 8.66
N SER A 19 24.63 -1.46 9.61
CA SER A 19 23.42 -1.42 10.42
C SER A 19 22.32 -1.00 9.47
N GLY A 20 21.60 -1.97 8.91
CA GLY A 20 20.36 -1.70 8.21
C GLY A 20 19.46 -0.94 9.17
N VAL A 21 19.27 0.35 8.93
CA VAL A 21 18.33 1.16 9.69
C VAL A 21 16.96 0.58 9.35
N ALA A 22 16.33 -0.09 10.31
CA ALA A 22 14.95 -0.52 10.15
C ALA A 22 14.11 0.72 9.82
N PRO A 23 13.19 0.63 8.84
CA PRO A 23 12.35 1.76 8.47
C PRO A 23 11.61 2.27 9.72
N GLU A 24 11.57 3.60 9.88
CA GLU A 24 10.84 4.21 10.98
C GLU A 24 9.36 3.81 10.90
N PHE A 25 8.78 3.39 12.02
CA PHE A 25 7.37 3.02 12.09
C PHE A 25 6.46 4.20 11.73
N ILE A 26 5.52 3.98 10.83
CA ILE A 26 4.52 4.95 10.41
C ILE A 26 3.19 4.59 11.07
N ASN A 27 2.52 5.57 11.67
CA ASN A 27 1.13 5.40 12.06
C ASN A 27 0.25 5.59 10.81
N PRO A 28 -0.39 4.53 10.29
CA PRO A 28 -1.18 4.60 9.06
C PRO A 28 -2.57 5.19 9.28
N THR A 29 -2.96 5.51 10.52
CA THR A 29 -4.32 5.97 10.84
C THR A 29 -4.67 7.23 10.06
N GLY A 30 -5.79 7.21 9.35
CA GLY A 30 -6.31 8.36 8.61
C GLY A 30 -7.15 7.97 7.41
N THR A 31 -7.53 8.99 6.64
CA THR A 31 -8.22 8.83 5.36
C THR A 31 -7.30 9.25 4.23
N TYR A 32 -7.26 8.44 3.17
CA TYR A 32 -6.46 8.63 1.98
C TYR A 32 -7.38 8.63 0.76
N THR A 33 -7.15 9.51 -0.21
CA THR A 33 -8.01 9.66 -1.38
C THR A 33 -7.22 9.64 -2.67
N LEU A 34 -7.80 9.02 -3.69
CA LEU A 34 -7.36 9.09 -5.08
C LEU A 34 -8.39 9.88 -5.87
N THR A 35 -7.95 10.93 -6.57
CA THR A 35 -8.84 11.78 -7.37
C THR A 35 -8.65 11.50 -8.85
N GLY A 36 -9.72 11.09 -9.54
CA GLY A 36 -9.72 10.92 -10.99
C GLY A 36 -9.73 12.26 -11.72
N THR A 37 -9.35 12.27 -13.00
CA THR A 37 -9.32 13.50 -13.81
C THR A 37 -10.68 13.75 -14.45
N VAL A 38 -11.27 14.93 -14.27
CA VAL A 38 -12.54 15.28 -14.93
C VAL A 38 -12.27 15.89 -16.32
N LYS A 39 -12.87 15.33 -17.37
CA LYS A 39 -12.79 15.84 -18.74
C LYS A 39 -14.11 15.63 -19.48
N ARG A 40 -14.65 16.69 -20.11
CA ARG A 40 -15.91 16.65 -20.87
C ARG A 40 -17.06 15.96 -20.10
N HIS A 41 -17.25 16.31 -18.83
CA HIS A 41 -18.25 15.74 -17.93
C HIS A 41 -18.06 14.26 -17.56
N HIS A 42 -16.93 13.65 -17.91
CA HIS A 42 -16.56 12.30 -17.49
C HIS A 42 -15.41 12.34 -16.50
N VAL A 43 -15.45 11.47 -15.48
CA VAL A 43 -14.27 11.14 -14.67
C VAL A 43 -13.46 10.11 -15.44
N LEU A 44 -12.18 10.39 -15.65
CA LEU A 44 -11.19 9.54 -16.31
C LEU A 44 -10.21 8.98 -15.28
N GLY A 45 -9.65 7.81 -15.58
CA GLY A 45 -8.70 7.12 -14.70
C GLY A 45 -9.42 6.49 -13.50
N HIS A 46 -8.73 6.44 -12.36
CA HIS A 46 -9.24 5.84 -11.14
C HIS A 46 -9.48 6.91 -10.08
N SER A 47 -10.46 6.66 -9.21
CA SER A 47 -10.73 7.46 -8.02
C SER A 47 -11.09 6.53 -6.86
N GLY A 48 -10.87 6.94 -5.62
CA GLY A 48 -11.20 6.08 -4.50
C GLY A 48 -10.87 6.70 -3.15
N GLU A 49 -11.12 5.91 -2.11
CA GLU A 49 -10.81 6.26 -0.72
C GLU A 49 -10.32 5.02 0.03
N ILE A 50 -9.37 5.25 0.92
CA ILE A 50 -8.89 4.25 1.87
C ILE A 50 -8.96 4.88 3.26
N ARG A 51 -9.67 4.20 4.16
CA ARG A 51 -9.72 4.52 5.59
C ARG A 51 -8.92 3.48 6.33
N VAL A 52 -7.99 3.94 7.16
CA VAL A 52 -7.14 3.04 7.94
C VAL A 52 -7.16 3.45 9.39
N GLU A 53 -7.24 2.46 10.26
CA GLU A 53 -7.07 2.61 11.70
C GLU A 53 -6.01 1.62 12.19
N LEU A 54 -4.99 2.12 12.88
CA LEU A 54 -4.04 1.28 13.60
C LEU A 54 -4.72 0.73 14.86
N LEU A 55 -4.87 -0.60 14.95
CA LEU A 55 -5.50 -1.26 16.10
C LEU A 55 -4.48 -1.51 17.21
N ASP A 56 -3.29 -1.96 16.81
CA ASP A 56 -2.12 -2.19 17.66
C ASP A 56 -0.84 -2.13 16.81
N SER A 57 0.32 -2.40 17.40
CA SER A 57 1.62 -2.28 16.72
C SER A 57 1.82 -3.21 15.53
N GLY A 58 0.97 -4.22 15.33
CA GLY A 58 1.11 -5.21 14.26
C GLY A 58 -0.14 -5.41 13.42
N ARG A 59 -1.20 -4.62 13.62
CA ARG A 59 -2.48 -4.80 12.91
C ARG A 59 -3.18 -3.48 12.61
N ILE A 60 -3.83 -3.44 11.44
CA ILE A 60 -4.70 -2.35 11.01
C ILE A 60 -6.09 -2.85 10.67
N ALA A 61 -7.10 -2.01 10.87
CA ALA A 61 -8.40 -2.14 10.22
C ALA A 61 -8.42 -1.22 8.99
N ILE A 62 -8.90 -1.74 7.87
CA ILE A 62 -8.94 -1.02 6.60
C ILE A 62 -10.32 -1.10 5.98
N SER A 63 -10.74 0.01 5.38
CA SER A 63 -11.82 0.03 4.40
C SER A 63 -11.32 0.76 3.16
N CYS A 64 -11.48 0.14 2.00
CA CYS A 64 -11.00 0.64 0.72
C CYS A 64 -12.12 0.55 -0.30
N TYR A 65 -12.28 1.58 -1.14
CA TYR A 65 -12.99 1.45 -2.40
C TYR A 65 -12.22 2.12 -3.53
N ILE A 66 -12.34 1.55 -4.73
CA ILE A 66 -11.77 2.08 -5.96
C ILE A 66 -12.82 2.02 -7.04
N ASN A 67 -12.94 3.12 -7.78
CA ASN A 67 -13.77 3.27 -8.95
C ASN A 67 -12.88 3.50 -10.17
N LYS A 68 -13.14 2.75 -11.24
CA LYS A 68 -12.66 3.03 -12.58
C LYS A 68 -13.64 4.00 -13.23
N GLY A 69 -13.16 5.12 -13.76
CA GLY A 69 -13.98 6.09 -14.47
C GLY A 69 -14.49 5.58 -15.84
N TYR A 70 -14.87 6.52 -16.71
CA TYR A 70 -15.34 6.22 -18.06
C TYR A 70 -14.39 5.27 -18.82
N PRO A 71 -14.88 4.28 -19.58
CA PRO A 71 -16.29 4.11 -20.00
C PRO A 71 -17.17 3.25 -19.09
N ASN A 72 -16.59 2.40 -18.24
CA ASN A 72 -17.35 1.31 -17.63
C ASN A 72 -17.86 1.62 -16.22
N TYR A 73 -17.28 2.61 -15.52
CA TYR A 73 -17.73 3.03 -14.18
C TYR A 73 -17.76 1.88 -13.15
N GLU A 74 -16.88 0.91 -13.31
CA GLU A 74 -16.77 -0.25 -12.43
C GLU A 74 -16.16 0.13 -11.09
N SER A 75 -16.59 -0.54 -10.02
CA SER A 75 -16.14 -0.27 -8.67
C SER A 75 -15.86 -1.55 -7.91
N GLY A 76 -15.05 -1.49 -6.87
CA GLY A 76 -15.00 -2.53 -5.86
C GLY A 76 -14.48 -2.00 -4.54
N SER A 77 -14.69 -2.78 -3.49
CA SER A 77 -14.39 -2.41 -2.12
C SER A 77 -13.89 -3.59 -1.29
N ILE A 78 -13.07 -3.29 -0.29
CA ILE A 78 -12.61 -4.23 0.72
C ILE A 78 -12.87 -3.62 2.09
N ILE A 79 -13.27 -4.46 3.03
CA ILE A 79 -13.20 -4.17 4.47
C ILE A 79 -12.55 -5.36 5.16
N ASP A 80 -11.47 -5.12 5.90
CA ASP A 80 -10.74 -6.21 6.56
C ASP A 80 -9.87 -5.72 7.73
N THR A 81 -9.31 -6.67 8.48
CA THR A 81 -8.21 -6.46 9.42
C THR A 81 -6.96 -7.14 8.88
N LEU A 82 -5.89 -6.37 8.69
CA LEU A 82 -4.66 -6.86 8.07
C LEU A 82 -3.49 -6.84 9.07
N PRO A 83 -2.56 -7.81 8.97
CA PRO A 83 -1.24 -7.66 9.55
C PRO A 83 -0.55 -6.40 9.00
N TYR A 84 0.21 -5.73 9.87
CA TYR A 84 0.95 -4.53 9.55
C TYR A 84 2.38 -4.64 10.07
N ASP A 85 3.31 -4.81 9.13
CA ASP A 85 4.74 -4.99 9.38
C ASP A 85 5.54 -4.16 8.39
N ASP A 86 6.63 -3.53 8.84
CA ASP A 86 7.53 -2.73 8.00
C ASP A 86 6.81 -1.67 7.14
N ASN A 87 5.77 -1.06 7.70
CA ASN A 87 4.89 -0.10 7.03
C ASN A 87 4.13 -0.67 5.82
N VAL A 88 3.92 -1.97 5.78
CA VAL A 88 3.23 -2.70 4.71
C VAL A 88 2.07 -3.51 5.27
N ALA A 89 0.94 -3.50 4.58
CA ALA A 89 -0.16 -4.44 4.81
C ALA A 89 -0.45 -5.24 3.53
N ARG A 90 -0.78 -6.52 3.68
CA ARG A 90 -1.03 -7.43 2.56
C ARG A 90 -2.40 -8.06 2.70
N TYR A 91 -3.25 -7.84 1.71
CA TYR A 91 -4.57 -8.45 1.61
C TYR A 91 -4.54 -9.59 0.60
N HIS A 92 -5.05 -10.75 1.03
CA HIS A 92 -5.23 -11.93 0.20
C HIS A 92 -6.73 -12.22 0.11
N PRO A 93 -7.35 -12.10 -1.07
CA PRO A 93 -8.76 -12.41 -1.23
C PRO A 93 -9.03 -13.86 -0.86
N SER A 94 -10.03 -14.10 -0.02
CA SER A 94 -10.40 -15.46 0.42
C SER A 94 -10.86 -16.36 -0.73
N ASN A 95 -11.35 -15.77 -1.81
CA ASN A 95 -11.85 -16.45 -3.01
C ASN A 95 -10.81 -16.58 -4.13
N ASP A 96 -9.63 -15.98 -3.99
CA ASP A 96 -8.61 -15.99 -5.02
C ASP A 96 -7.20 -15.87 -4.41
N SER A 97 -6.54 -17.01 -4.22
CA SER A 97 -5.19 -17.07 -3.67
C SER A 97 -4.11 -16.67 -4.67
N THR A 98 -4.46 -16.43 -5.94
CA THR A 98 -3.49 -16.07 -6.98
C THR A 98 -3.23 -14.57 -7.05
N CYS A 99 -3.89 -13.80 -6.18
CA CYS A 99 -3.68 -12.36 -6.08
C CYS A 99 -3.35 -11.92 -4.65
N THR A 100 -2.45 -10.94 -4.55
CA THR A 100 -2.19 -10.17 -3.33
C THR A 100 -2.28 -8.69 -3.62
N ILE A 101 -3.01 -7.95 -2.78
CA ILE A 101 -3.01 -6.49 -2.78
C ILE A 101 -2.10 -6.01 -1.65
N ILE A 102 -1.11 -5.20 -2.00
CA ILE A 102 -0.12 -4.67 -1.06
C ILE A 102 -0.37 -3.18 -0.87
N PHE A 103 -0.45 -2.75 0.38
CA PHE A 103 -0.55 -1.36 0.80
C PHE A 103 0.77 -0.94 1.42
N HIS A 104 1.54 -0.10 0.72
CA HIS A 104 2.77 0.51 1.22
C HIS A 104 2.47 1.88 1.80
N PHE A 105 2.70 2.04 3.10
CA PHE A 105 2.44 3.29 3.80
C PHE A 105 3.67 4.17 3.84
N TYR A 106 3.46 5.44 3.49
CA TYR A 106 4.40 6.53 3.64
C TYR A 106 3.79 7.59 4.57
N PRO A 107 4.57 8.55 5.08
CA PRO A 107 4.05 9.53 6.04
C PRO A 107 2.79 10.29 5.57
N ARG A 108 2.60 10.47 4.26
CA ARG A 108 1.47 11.23 3.70
C ARG A 108 0.74 10.52 2.56
N THR A 109 1.14 9.31 2.21
CA THR A 109 0.54 8.58 1.10
C THR A 109 0.43 7.11 1.43
N VAL A 110 -0.43 6.41 0.70
CA VAL A 110 -0.41 4.96 0.63
C VAL A 110 -0.38 4.57 -0.84
N GLU A 111 0.59 3.73 -1.20
CA GLU A 111 0.68 3.13 -2.52
C GLU A 111 0.03 1.75 -2.49
N ILE A 112 -0.88 1.51 -3.43
CA ILE A 112 -1.43 0.19 -3.67
C ILE A 112 -0.67 -0.44 -4.83
N LEU A 113 -0.25 -1.69 -4.63
CA LEU A 113 0.32 -2.55 -5.67
C LEU A 113 -0.50 -3.85 -5.72
N GLY A 114 -0.78 -4.33 -6.93
CA GLY A 114 -1.34 -5.67 -7.14
C GLY A 114 -0.24 -6.63 -7.60
N LEU A 115 -0.06 -7.74 -6.89
CA LEU A 115 0.72 -8.88 -7.35
C LEU A 115 -0.24 -9.97 -7.81
N TYR A 116 0.02 -10.48 -9.02
CA TYR A 116 -0.82 -11.48 -9.68
C TYR A 116 0.06 -12.63 -10.13
N ASP A 117 -0.30 -13.84 -9.72
CA ASP A 117 0.23 -15.08 -10.30
C ASP A 117 -0.55 -15.45 -11.58
N ASP A 118 -1.84 -15.14 -11.62
CA ASP A 118 -2.70 -15.26 -12.82
C ASP A 118 -3.10 -13.86 -13.33
N PRO A 119 -2.73 -13.48 -14.57
CA PRO A 119 -3.12 -12.20 -15.17
C PRO A 119 -4.63 -12.05 -15.42
N HIS A 120 -5.42 -13.11 -15.29
CA HIS A 120 -6.88 -13.09 -15.36
C HIS A 120 -7.57 -12.90 -14.00
N SER A 121 -6.82 -12.97 -12.90
CA SER A 121 -7.34 -12.69 -11.57
C SER A 121 -7.78 -11.23 -11.44
N ALA A 122 -8.87 -11.01 -10.70
CA ALA A 122 -9.36 -9.68 -10.40
C ALA A 122 -9.31 -9.36 -8.89
N CYS A 123 -8.68 -10.22 -8.07
CA CYS A 123 -8.47 -10.00 -6.64
C CYS A 123 -9.73 -9.72 -5.82
N GLY A 124 -10.89 -10.25 -6.24
CA GLY A 124 -12.19 -9.93 -5.64
C GLY A 124 -12.84 -8.63 -6.13
N PHE A 125 -12.26 -7.95 -7.12
CA PHE A 125 -12.83 -6.78 -7.81
C PHE A 125 -13.35 -7.17 -9.20
N THR A 126 -14.05 -6.27 -9.89
CA THR A 126 -14.26 -6.41 -11.34
C THR A 126 -12.93 -6.23 -12.08
N THR A 127 -12.71 -6.99 -13.16
CA THR A 127 -11.49 -6.92 -13.97
C THR A 127 -11.14 -5.47 -14.37
N GLY A 128 -9.91 -5.05 -14.05
CA GLY A 128 -9.38 -3.73 -14.38
C GLY A 128 -9.82 -2.59 -13.46
N VAL A 129 -10.54 -2.87 -12.37
CA VAL A 129 -10.80 -1.89 -11.30
C VAL A 129 -9.56 -1.72 -10.43
N MET A 130 -8.92 -2.81 -10.01
CA MET A 130 -7.69 -2.76 -9.23
C MET A 130 -6.52 -2.33 -10.13
N ALA A 131 -5.85 -1.25 -9.76
CA ALA A 131 -4.69 -0.71 -10.45
C ALA A 131 -3.68 -0.20 -9.42
N ALA A 132 -2.40 -0.24 -9.78
CA ALA A 132 -1.38 0.41 -8.98
C ALA A 132 -1.67 1.92 -8.92
N ALA A 133 -1.74 2.46 -7.71
CA ALA A 133 -2.15 3.84 -7.49
C ALA A 133 -1.60 4.38 -6.16
N ILE A 134 -1.37 5.69 -6.11
CA ILE A 134 -0.93 6.40 -4.91
C ILE A 134 -2.10 7.25 -4.41
N PHE A 135 -2.49 7.05 -3.16
CA PHE A 135 -3.53 7.82 -2.49
C PHE A 135 -2.88 8.81 -1.54
N ASP A 136 -3.35 10.05 -1.56
CA ASP A 136 -2.87 11.10 -0.68
C ASP A 136 -3.66 11.11 0.62
N LYS A 137 -2.98 11.25 1.75
CA LYS A 137 -3.60 11.38 3.07
C LYS A 137 -4.31 12.73 3.18
N THR A 138 -5.62 12.70 3.27
CA THR A 138 -6.49 13.89 3.37
C THR A 138 -6.99 14.16 4.77
N SER A 139 -6.98 13.16 5.66
CA SER A 139 -7.27 13.34 7.08
C SER A 139 -6.36 12.48 7.97
N TRP A 140 -6.02 13.03 9.13
CA TRP A 140 -5.28 12.36 10.21
C TRP A 140 -6.20 11.85 11.32
N ASP A 141 -7.49 12.19 11.26
CA ASP A 141 -8.46 11.76 12.25
C ASP A 141 -8.66 10.24 12.18
N ARG A 142 -9.01 9.64 13.31
CA ARG A 142 -9.38 8.23 13.36
C ARG A 142 -10.68 8.03 12.54
N PRO A 143 -10.63 7.32 11.41
CA PRO A 143 -11.79 7.19 10.55
C PRO A 143 -12.76 6.13 11.08
N VAL A 144 -14.01 6.17 10.59
CA VAL A 144 -14.95 5.06 10.80
C VAL A 144 -14.69 3.99 9.74
N ILE A 145 -14.30 2.80 10.18
CA ILE A 145 -14.14 1.62 9.33
C ILE A 145 -15.51 0.98 9.10
N GLN A 146 -15.98 1.05 7.86
CA GLN A 146 -17.28 0.54 7.43
C GLN A 146 -17.23 0.12 5.97
N ASP A 147 -18.20 -0.66 5.51
CA ASP A 147 -18.29 -1.02 4.09
C ASP A 147 -18.54 0.23 3.24
N LEU A 148 -17.71 0.42 2.21
CA LEU A 148 -17.78 1.53 1.26
C LEU A 148 -18.32 1.09 -0.11
N SER A 149 -18.83 -0.15 -0.24
CA SER A 149 -19.40 -0.68 -1.50
C SER A 149 -20.50 0.19 -2.10
N ALA A 150 -21.25 0.92 -1.26
CA ALA A 150 -22.28 1.85 -1.71
C ALA A 150 -21.73 3.12 -2.40
N HIS A 151 -20.46 3.49 -2.15
CA HIS A 151 -19.86 4.70 -2.72
C HIS A 151 -19.51 4.54 -4.21
N GLY A 152 -19.43 3.30 -4.71
CA GLY A 152 -19.19 3.01 -6.14
C GLY A 152 -20.45 3.07 -7.01
N LYS A 153 -21.66 3.06 -6.41
CA LYS A 153 -22.92 3.08 -7.15
C LYS A 153 -23.33 4.51 -7.48
N VAL A 154 -22.76 5.06 -8.55
CA VAL A 154 -23.32 6.27 -9.18
C VAL A 154 -24.55 5.81 -9.97
N HIS A 155 -25.74 6.22 -9.53
CA HIS A 155 -26.99 6.06 -10.29
C HIS A 155 -27.00 6.95 -11.54
#